data_AF-A0A7Y6YLJ1-F1
#
_entry.id   AF-A0A7Y6YLJ1-F1
#
_cell.length_a   1.000
_cell.length_b   1.000
_cell.length_c   1.000
_cell.angle_alpha   90.00
_cell.angle_beta   90.00
_cell.angle_gamma   90.00
#
_symmetry.space_group_name_H-M   'P 1'
#
loop_
_entity.id
_entity.type
_entity.pdbx_description
1 polymer ?
#
loop_
_entity_poly.entity_id
_entity_poly.type
_entity_poly.pdbx_seq_one_letter_code
_entity_poly.pdbx_strand_id
1 'polypeptide(L)'
;MTIQVFGHKSPDTDSTGSPIVWAWYLNEVKGVAAAPKLLGEPNTEAAFMLQRWGLEKPEIIADVADGAAVVIVDTNNPAELPANINGADVQAIIDHHKLVGGLETKGPIDITIR
;
A
#
# COMPACT_ATOMS: atom_id res chain seq x y z
N MET A 1 4.81 16.52 1.27
CA MET A 1 5.10 15.26 0.55
C MET A 1 3.87 14.38 0.68
N THR A 2 3.48 13.68 -0.39
CA THR A 2 2.29 12.81 -0.39
C THR A 2 2.72 11.38 -0.11
N ILE A 3 2.15 10.75 0.90
CA ILE A 3 2.41 9.34 1.24
C ILE A 3 1.78 8.45 0.16
N GLN A 4 2.54 7.50 -0.36
CA GLN A 4 1.99 6.48 -1.27
C GLN A 4 1.51 5.29 -0.44
N VAL A 5 0.27 4.88 -0.62
CA VAL A 5 -0.29 3.71 0.07
C VAL A 5 -0.54 2.62 -0.96
N PHE A 6 -0.02 1.41 -0.73
CA PHE A 6 -0.21 0.29 -1.66
C PHE A 6 -0.15 -1.06 -0.95
N GLY A 7 -0.80 -2.05 -1.56
CA GLY A 7 -0.75 -3.45 -1.17
C GLY A 7 0.31 -4.25 -1.94
N HIS A 8 0.08 -5.55 -2.12
CA HIS A 8 0.98 -6.44 -2.86
C HIS A 8 0.81 -6.37 -4.40
N LYS A 9 1.85 -6.81 -5.13
CA LYS A 9 1.98 -6.85 -6.61
C LYS A 9 0.83 -7.48 -7.39
N SER A 10 0.16 -8.47 -6.82
CA SER A 10 -0.98 -9.15 -7.46
C SER A 10 -2.28 -8.77 -6.75
N PRO A 11 -2.74 -7.51 -6.90
CA PRO A 11 -3.77 -6.97 -6.03
C PRO A 11 -5.09 -7.73 -6.17
N ASP A 12 -5.51 -8.31 -5.07
CA ASP A 12 -6.85 -8.84 -4.87
C ASP A 12 -7.76 -7.74 -4.33
N THR A 13 -8.93 -8.10 -3.80
CA THR A 13 -9.88 -7.11 -3.30
C THR A 13 -9.34 -6.34 -2.10
N ASP A 14 -8.57 -6.97 -1.21
CA ASP A 14 -8.01 -6.30 -0.03
C ASP A 14 -6.86 -5.38 -0.43
N SER A 15 -5.88 -5.89 -1.18
CA SER A 15 -4.77 -5.09 -1.72
C SER A 15 -5.19 -4.00 -2.72
N THR A 16 -6.44 -4.02 -3.21
CA THR A 16 -7.02 -2.94 -4.00
C THR A 16 -7.79 -1.94 -3.13
N GLY A 17 -8.61 -2.43 -2.20
CA GLY A 17 -9.50 -1.62 -1.37
C GLY A 17 -8.79 -0.93 -0.21
N SER A 18 -7.92 -1.65 0.51
CA SER A 18 -7.20 -1.13 1.68
C SER A 18 -6.34 0.11 1.38
N PRO A 19 -5.61 0.21 0.25
CA PRO A 19 -4.92 1.44 -0.11
C PRO A 19 -5.85 2.65 -0.23
N ILE A 20 -7.03 2.46 -0.84
CA ILE A 20 -8.04 3.52 -1.03
C ILE A 20 -8.56 3.99 0.33
N VAL A 21 -8.97 3.06 1.19
CA VAL A 21 -9.54 3.37 2.50
C VAL A 21 -8.49 4.01 3.42
N TRP A 22 -7.26 3.50 3.41
CA TRP A 22 -6.21 4.03 4.27
C TRP A 22 -5.71 5.39 3.81
N ALA A 23 -5.58 5.62 2.50
CA ALA A 23 -5.31 6.95 1.97
C ALA A 23 -6.43 7.94 2.32
N TRP A 24 -7.71 7.53 2.22
CA TRP A 24 -8.84 8.34 2.68
C TRP A 24 -8.72 8.69 4.17
N TYR A 25 -8.41 7.72 5.04
CA TYR A 25 -8.24 7.95 6.46
C TYR A 25 -7.10 8.95 6.76
N LEU A 26 -5.96 8.80 6.08
CA LEU A 26 -4.84 9.73 6.23
C LEU A 26 -5.24 11.15 5.82
N ASN A 27 -5.90 11.33 4.67
CA ASN A 27 -6.31 12.65 4.20
C ASN A 27 -7.41 13.26 5.07
N GLU A 28 -8.53 12.56 5.26
CA GLU A 28 -9.76 13.12 5.84
C GLU A 28 -9.78 13.11 7.36
N VAL A 29 -9.09 12.15 8.00
CA VAL A 29 -9.12 11.99 9.45
C VAL A 29 -7.83 12.44 10.11
N LYS A 30 -6.67 12.17 9.49
CA LYS A 30 -5.37 12.58 10.04
C LYS A 30 -4.86 13.93 9.50
N GLY A 31 -5.42 14.45 8.41
CA GLY A 31 -4.91 15.67 7.77
C GLY A 31 -3.52 15.48 7.15
N VAL A 32 -3.18 14.25 6.76
CA VAL A 32 -1.90 13.88 6.15
C VAL A 32 -2.13 13.53 4.69
N ALA A 33 -1.45 14.24 3.79
CA ALA A 33 -1.58 14.02 2.36
C ALA A 33 -1.15 12.59 1.96
N ALA A 34 -2.06 11.82 1.40
CA ALA A 34 -1.80 10.45 0.93
C ALA A 34 -2.48 10.16 -0.41
N ALA A 35 -1.92 9.24 -1.19
CA ALA A 35 -2.49 8.79 -2.45
C ALA A 35 -2.47 7.25 -2.51
N PRO A 36 -3.61 6.60 -2.83
CA PRO A 36 -3.61 5.17 -3.06
C PRO A 36 -2.88 4.87 -4.38
N LYS A 37 -2.14 3.77 -4.40
CA LYS A 37 -1.42 3.21 -5.55
C LYS A 37 -1.66 1.71 -5.61
N LEU A 38 -1.52 1.14 -6.81
CA LEU A 38 -1.50 -0.30 -7.02
C LEU A 38 -0.15 -0.72 -7.58
N LEU A 39 0.24 -1.96 -7.30
CA LEU A 39 1.49 -2.54 -7.80
C LEU A 39 1.28 -3.47 -9.02
N GLY A 40 0.04 -3.59 -9.47
CA GLY A 40 -0.36 -4.42 -10.61
C GLY A 40 -1.82 -4.17 -10.99
N GLU A 41 -2.28 -4.88 -12.01
CA GLU A 41 -3.69 -4.85 -12.40
C GLU A 41 -4.54 -5.64 -11.40
N PRO A 42 -5.67 -5.08 -10.91
CA PRO A 42 -6.62 -5.80 -10.06
C PRO A 42 -7.13 -7.08 -10.72
N ASN A 43 -7.34 -8.12 -9.92
CA ASN A 43 -8.05 -9.30 -10.39
C ASN A 43 -9.53 -8.95 -10.77
N THR A 44 -10.26 -9.90 -11.36
CA THR A 44 -11.64 -9.64 -11.83
C THR A 44 -12.61 -9.27 -10.71
N GLU A 45 -12.43 -9.80 -9.50
CA GLU A 45 -13.25 -9.47 -8.33
C GLU A 45 -12.99 -8.05 -7.85
N ALA A 46 -11.71 -7.66 -7.72
CA ALA A 46 -11.29 -6.35 -7.31
C ALA A 46 -11.66 -5.27 -8.35
N ALA A 47 -11.53 -5.59 -9.64
CA ALA A 47 -12.00 -4.71 -10.72
C ALA A 47 -13.53 -4.52 -10.67
N PHE A 48 -14.29 -5.59 -10.39
CA PHE A 48 -15.73 -5.48 -10.15
C PHE A 48 -16.04 -4.60 -8.95
N MET A 49 -15.31 -4.70 -7.84
CA MET A 49 -15.46 -3.83 -6.66
C MET A 49 -15.31 -2.36 -7.06
N LEU A 50 -14.24 -1.98 -7.75
CA LEU A 50 -14.04 -0.60 -8.20
C LEU A 50 -15.23 -0.10 -9.04
N GLN A 51 -15.67 -0.89 -10.02
CA GLN A 51 -16.81 -0.54 -10.87
C GLN A 51 -18.12 -0.43 -10.09
N ARG A 52 -18.39 -1.40 -9.19
CA ARG A 52 -19.64 -1.52 -8.45
C ARG A 52 -19.90 -0.33 -7.55
N TRP A 53 -18.84 0.27 -7.00
CA TRP A 53 -18.90 1.44 -6.12
C TRP A 53 -18.47 2.74 -6.81
N GLY A 54 -18.14 2.72 -8.10
CA GLY A 54 -17.73 3.90 -8.85
C GLY A 54 -16.43 4.53 -8.34
N LEU A 55 -15.52 3.71 -7.81
CA LEU A 55 -14.23 4.15 -7.31
C LEU A 55 -13.25 4.31 -8.49
N GLU A 56 -12.49 5.40 -8.48
CA GLU A 56 -11.40 5.57 -9.44
C GLU A 56 -10.33 4.50 -9.21
N LYS A 57 -9.88 3.84 -10.29
CA LYS A 57 -8.77 2.89 -10.20
C LYS A 57 -7.50 3.67 -9.81
N PRO A 58 -6.84 3.33 -8.68
CA PRO A 58 -5.61 4.02 -8.32
C PRO A 58 -4.52 3.84 -9.38
N GLU A 59 -3.60 4.80 -9.45
CA GLU A 59 -2.45 4.71 -10.36
C GLU A 59 -1.61 3.46 -10.07
N ILE A 60 -1.26 2.74 -11.13
CA ILE A 60 -0.35 1.60 -11.05
C ILE A 60 1.08 2.11 -11.14
N ILE A 61 1.89 1.77 -10.15
CA ILE A 61 3.32 2.10 -10.10
C ILE A 61 4.15 0.83 -10.23
N ALA A 62 5.29 0.94 -10.90
CA ALA A 62 6.22 -0.19 -11.05
C ALA A 62 7.26 -0.26 -9.92
N ASP A 63 7.64 0.90 -9.36
CA ASP A 63 8.64 1.00 -8.29
C ASP A 63 8.44 2.27 -7.44
N VAL A 64 9.25 2.44 -6.40
CA VAL A 64 9.30 3.62 -5.52
C VAL A 64 10.68 4.26 -5.51
N ALA A 65 10.73 5.59 -5.42
CA ALA A 65 11.99 6.33 -5.34
C ALA A 65 12.59 6.26 -3.94
N ASP A 66 13.91 6.47 -3.83
CA ASP A 66 14.59 6.56 -2.55
C ASP A 66 13.98 7.65 -1.66
N GLY A 67 13.66 7.28 -0.41
CA GLY A 67 13.04 8.18 0.55
C GLY A 67 11.60 8.58 0.22
N ALA A 68 10.95 7.96 -0.78
CA ALA A 68 9.51 8.10 -0.95
C ALA A 68 8.80 7.65 0.33
N ALA A 69 7.94 8.50 0.89
CA ALA A 69 7.12 8.14 2.04
C ALA A 69 6.05 7.13 1.63
N VAL A 70 6.05 5.95 2.26
CA VAL A 70 5.12 4.87 1.91
C VAL A 70 4.44 4.26 3.14
N VAL A 71 3.22 3.78 2.92
CA VAL A 71 2.53 2.88 3.84
C VAL A 71 2.18 1.62 3.08
N ILE A 72 2.53 0.48 3.67
CA ILE A 72 2.24 -0.84 3.12
C ILE A 72 0.98 -1.37 3.82
N VAL A 73 0.05 -1.91 3.04
CA VAL A 73 -1.12 -2.60 3.56
C VAL A 73 -1.16 -4.03 3.03
N ASP A 74 -1.78 -4.96 3.76
CA ASP A 74 -2.12 -6.31 3.29
C ASP A 74 -0.92 -7.18 2.84
N THR A 75 0.31 -6.76 3.14
CA THR A 75 1.49 -7.61 3.06
C THR A 75 2.62 -7.02 3.89
N ASN A 76 3.55 -7.88 4.30
CA ASN A 76 4.86 -7.50 4.81
C ASN A 76 5.99 -8.26 4.08
N ASN A 77 5.66 -8.96 2.99
CA ASN A 77 6.59 -9.78 2.22
C ASN A 77 7.32 -8.94 1.15
N PRO A 78 8.65 -8.72 1.25
CA PRO A 78 9.40 -7.94 0.27
C PRO A 78 9.26 -8.44 -1.18
N ALA A 79 9.06 -9.74 -1.37
CA ALA A 79 8.91 -10.31 -2.72
C ALA A 79 7.67 -9.77 -3.46
N GLU A 80 6.64 -9.43 -2.68
CA GLU A 80 5.36 -8.88 -3.13
C GLU A 80 5.36 -7.36 -3.29
N LEU A 81 6.46 -6.69 -2.95
CA LEU A 81 6.59 -5.23 -2.89
C LEU A 81 7.54 -4.69 -3.97
N PRO A 82 7.58 -3.36 -4.21
CA PRO A 82 8.51 -2.74 -5.16
C PRO A 82 9.94 -3.19 -4.95
N ALA A 83 10.72 -3.31 -6.03
CA ALA A 83 12.11 -3.76 -5.93
C ALA A 83 12.94 -2.84 -5.00
N ASN A 84 12.65 -1.54 -5.02
CA ASN A 84 13.31 -0.55 -4.19
C ASN A 84 12.58 -0.27 -2.85
N ILE A 85 11.77 -1.20 -2.32
CA ILE A 85 11.00 -0.94 -1.10
C ILE A 85 11.87 -0.59 0.12
N ASN A 86 13.07 -1.18 0.25
CA ASN A 86 14.01 -0.85 1.32
C ASN A 86 14.72 0.51 1.12
N GLY A 87 14.68 1.09 -0.09
CA GLY A 87 15.12 2.46 -0.36
C GLY A 87 14.09 3.51 0.07
N ALA A 88 12.83 3.12 0.21
CA ALA A 88 11.73 3.99 0.61
C ALA A 88 11.82 4.41 2.09
N ASP A 89 11.04 5.43 2.44
CA ASP A 89 10.71 5.76 3.83
C ASP A 89 9.40 5.06 4.18
N VAL A 90 9.47 3.78 4.55
CA VAL A 90 8.30 3.03 5.04
C VAL A 90 7.91 3.60 6.39
N GLN A 91 6.68 4.10 6.52
CA GLN A 91 6.19 4.78 7.73
C GLN A 91 5.23 3.93 8.55
N ALA A 92 4.48 3.05 7.88
CA ALA A 92 3.59 2.10 8.54
C ALA A 92 3.38 0.82 7.74
N ILE A 93 3.04 -0.26 8.45
CA ILE A 93 2.56 -1.53 7.89
C ILE A 93 1.26 -1.91 8.59
N ILE A 94 0.21 -2.17 7.81
CA ILE A 94 -1.09 -2.67 8.30
C ILE A 94 -1.39 -3.97 7.60
N ASP A 95 -1.25 -5.10 8.29
CA ASP A 95 -1.31 -6.42 7.66
C ASP A 95 -1.95 -7.47 8.59
N HIS A 96 -2.32 -8.62 8.05
CA HIS A 96 -2.88 -9.77 8.76
C HIS A 96 -2.13 -11.07 8.43
N HIS A 97 -1.18 -11.01 7.50
CA HIS A 97 -0.36 -12.15 7.14
C HIS A 97 0.70 -12.47 8.21
N LYS A 98 1.25 -13.68 8.11
CA LYS A 98 2.43 -14.06 8.88
C LYS A 98 3.60 -13.11 8.56
N LEU A 99 4.45 -12.86 9.54
CA LEU A 99 5.66 -12.08 9.33
C LEU A 99 6.66 -12.83 8.44
N VAL A 100 7.24 -12.11 7.49
CA VAL A 100 8.28 -12.54 6.55
C VAL A 100 9.47 -11.58 6.69
N GLY A 101 10.68 -12.13 6.75
CA GLY A 101 11.89 -11.31 6.87
C GLY A 101 12.30 -10.65 5.55
N GLY A 102 13.02 -9.53 5.65
CA GLY A 102 13.68 -8.87 4.51
C GLY A 102 13.24 -7.43 4.24
N LEU A 103 12.25 -6.91 4.98
CA LEU A 103 11.98 -5.48 5.04
C LEU A 103 12.95 -4.82 6.04
N GLU A 104 13.59 -3.74 5.60
CA GLU A 104 14.45 -2.90 6.42
C GLU A 104 13.92 -1.47 6.38
N THR A 105 13.82 -0.81 7.53
CA THR A 105 13.33 0.56 7.64
C THR A 105 14.40 1.47 8.22
N LYS A 106 14.35 2.76 7.84
CA LYS A 106 15.33 3.77 8.30
C LYS A 106 15.28 4.02 9.81
N GLY A 107 14.16 3.70 10.44
CA GLY A 107 13.93 3.86 11.87
C GLY A 107 12.66 3.13 12.31
N PRO A 108 12.21 3.35 13.55
CA PRO A 108 10.96 2.80 14.07
C PRO A 108 9.76 3.26 13.24
N ILE A 109 8.80 2.37 13.04
CA ILE A 109 7.58 2.60 12.25
C ILE A 109 6.35 2.12 13.03
N ASP A 110 5.15 2.51 12.60
CA ASP A 110 3.90 1.95 13.11
C ASP A 110 3.63 0.60 12.44
N ILE A 111 3.31 -0.44 13.22
CA ILE A 111 2.99 -1.77 12.69
C ILE A 111 1.76 -2.30 13.42
N THR A 112 0.74 -2.64 12.64
CA THR A 112 -0.43 -3.39 13.12
C THR A 112 -0.51 -4.72 12.37
N ILE A 113 -0.36 -5.82 13.11
CA ILE A 113 -0.54 -7.20 12.61
C ILE A 113 -1.61 -7.90 13.44
N ARG A 114 -2.69 -8.40 12.81
CA ARG A 114 -3.79 -9.07 13.53
C ARG A 114 -4.60 -10.03 12.66
#